data_AF-A0A519MC18-F1
#
_entry.id   AF-A0A519MC18-F1
#
_cell.length_a   1.000
_cell.length_b   1.000
_cell.length_c   1.000
_cell.angle_alpha   90.00
_cell.angle_beta   90.00
_cell.angle_gamma   90.00
#
_symmetry.space_group_name_H-M   'P 1'
#
loop_
_entity.id
_entity.type
_entity.pdbx_description
1 polymer ?
#
loop_
_entity_poly.entity_id
_entity_poly.type
_entity_poly.pdbx_seq_one_letter_code
_entity_poly.pdbx_strand_id
1 'polypeptide(L)'
;RWVAPGGGVLVYDFVVDNPRNPDVRRVPLQELQSLFRGAQLQSHRLTLAPPIARRLPAWMIAPASQLLHPLRTHRLTWVAKP
;
A
#
# COMPACT_ATOMS: atom_id res chain seq x y z
N ARG A 1 -14.96 14.00 -9.64
CA ARG A 1 -14.79 14.62 -8.29
C ARG A 1 -14.56 13.46 -7.31
N TRP A 2 -13.60 13.55 -6.40
CA TRP A 2 -13.29 12.50 -5.44
C TRP A 2 -13.94 12.83 -4.09
N VAL A 3 -13.22 13.34 -3.10
CA VAL A 3 -13.79 13.71 -1.79
C VAL A 3 -14.08 15.21 -1.65
N ALA A 4 -14.83 15.58 -0.61
CA ALA A 4 -14.99 16.97 -0.19
C ALA A 4 -13.65 17.57 0.31
N PRO A 5 -13.45 18.91 0.28
CA PRO A 5 -12.26 19.55 0.87
C PRO A 5 -12.05 19.12 2.33
N GLY A 6 -10.79 18.90 2.72
CA GLY A 6 -10.42 18.34 4.03
C GLY A 6 -10.62 16.81 4.18
N GLY A 7 -11.24 16.14 3.20
CA GLY A 7 -11.34 14.68 3.16
C GLY A 7 -10.09 14.01 2.57
N GLY A 8 -10.08 12.68 2.54
CA GLY A 8 -9.02 11.93 1.86
C GLY A 8 -9.42 10.53 1.45
N VAL A 9 -8.56 9.91 0.64
CA VAL A 9 -8.72 8.54 0.15
C VAL A 9 -7.62 7.68 0.74
N LEU A 10 -8.01 6.56 1.33
CA LEU A 10 -7.08 5.55 1.81
C LEU A 10 -6.87 4.51 0.69
N VAL A 11 -5.66 4.48 0.13
CA VAL A 11 -5.27 3.53 -0.92
C VAL A 11 -4.45 2.42 -0.29
N TYR A 12 -4.88 1.18 -0.47
CA TYR A 12 -4.16 -0.01 -0.03
C TYR A 12 -3.86 -0.91 -1.23
N ASP A 13 -2.60 -0.98 -1.64
CA ASP A 13 -2.24 -1.59 -2.92
C ASP A 13 -0.83 -2.20 -2.96
N PHE A 14 -0.56 -2.99 -4.00
CA PHE A 14 0.70 -3.68 -4.24
C PHE A 14 1.83 -2.74 -4.68
N VAL A 15 3.04 -2.97 -4.15
CA VAL A 15 4.27 -2.27 -4.58
C VAL A 15 5.12 -3.07 -5.55
N VAL A 16 4.71 -4.31 -5.83
CA VAL A 16 5.34 -5.25 -6.75
C VAL A 16 4.25 -5.89 -7.61
N ASP A 17 4.57 -6.27 -8.83
CA ASP A 17 3.62 -7.04 -9.65
C ASP A 17 3.38 -8.42 -9.02
N ASN A 18 2.20 -8.99 -9.24
CA ASN A 18 1.89 -10.32 -8.73
C ASN A 18 2.32 -11.38 -9.75
N PRO A 19 3.37 -12.19 -9.47
CA PRO A 19 3.83 -13.21 -10.43
C PRO A 19 2.79 -14.32 -10.67
N ARG A 20 1.81 -14.47 -9.77
CA ARG A 20 0.75 -15.48 -9.88
C ARG A 20 -0.51 -14.97 -10.56
N ASN A 21 -0.60 -13.67 -10.84
CA ASN A 21 -1.70 -13.08 -11.59
C ASN A 21 -1.17 -11.91 -12.45
N PRO A 22 -0.93 -12.14 -13.75
CA PRO A 22 -0.35 -11.12 -14.64
C PRO A 22 -1.26 -9.89 -14.83
N ASP A 23 -2.56 -10.00 -14.54
CA ASP A 23 -3.51 -8.90 -14.62
C ASP A 23 -3.37 -7.93 -13.43
N VAL A 24 -2.61 -8.31 -12.38
CA VAL A 24 -2.34 -7.46 -11.21
C VAL A 24 -1.01 -6.74 -11.41
N ARG A 25 -1.10 -5.44 -11.70
CA ARG A 25 0.03 -4.52 -11.80
C ARG A 25 0.23 -3.77 -10.49
N ARG A 26 1.49 -3.50 -10.15
CA ARG A 26 1.81 -2.55 -9.07
C ARG A 26 1.29 -1.16 -9.41
N VAL A 27 0.90 -0.41 -8.39
CA VAL A 27 0.55 1.02 -8.53
C VAL A 27 1.66 1.88 -7.92
N PRO A 28 2.48 2.57 -8.75
CA PRO A 28 3.51 3.48 -8.27
C PRO A 28 2.92 4.73 -7.60
N LEU A 29 3.67 5.37 -6.70
CA LEU A 29 3.23 6.63 -6.11
C LEU A 29 3.05 7.74 -7.15
N GLN A 30 3.87 7.72 -8.20
CA GLN A 30 3.79 8.68 -9.30
C GLN A 30 2.45 8.59 -10.02
N GLU A 31 1.88 7.38 -10.11
CA GLU A 31 0.55 7.18 -10.67
C GLU A 31 -0.54 7.72 -9.73
N LEU A 32 -0.41 7.51 -8.42
CA LEU A 32 -1.32 8.14 -7.46
C LEU A 32 -1.23 9.68 -7.51
N GLN A 33 -0.04 10.25 -7.68
CA GLN A 33 0.13 11.69 -7.85
C GLN A 33 -0.52 12.21 -9.13
N SER A 34 -0.45 11.45 -10.22
CA SER A 34 -1.06 11.83 -11.50
C SER A 34 -2.59 11.74 -11.48
N LEU A 35 -3.13 10.74 -10.78
CA LEU A 35 -4.57 10.53 -10.56
C LEU A 35 -5.16 11.58 -9.59
N PHE A 36 -4.45 11.89 -8.51
CA PHE A 36 -4.88 12.83 -7.47
C PHE A 36 -4.05 14.10 -7.50
N ARG A 37 -4.17 14.86 -8.60
CA ARG A 37 -3.41 16.10 -8.78
C ARG A 37 -3.66 17.09 -7.65
N GLY A 38 -2.57 17.59 -7.06
CA GLY A 38 -2.60 18.55 -5.94
C GLY A 38 -2.94 17.94 -4.59
N ALA A 39 -3.10 16.62 -4.47
CA ALA A 39 -3.26 15.96 -3.19
C ALA A 39 -1.94 15.87 -2.41
N GLN A 40 -2.04 15.85 -1.09
CA GLN A 40 -0.90 15.55 -0.22
C GLN A 40 -0.86 14.05 0.05
N LEU A 41 0.26 13.40 -0.28
CA LEU A 41 0.42 11.95 -0.14
C LEU A 41 1.30 11.58 1.06
N GLN A 42 0.79 10.70 1.92
CA GLN A 42 1.56 10.05 2.96
C GLN A 42 1.52 8.54 2.74
N SER A 43 2.67 7.88 2.63
CA SER A 43 2.74 6.48 2.18
C SER A 43 3.69 5.64 3.02
N HIS A 44 3.23 4.46 3.42
CA HIS A 44 4.04 3.50 4.18
C HIS A 44 3.90 2.09 3.60
N ARG A 45 5.02 1.36 3.51
CA ARG A 45 5.01 -0.10 3.27
C ARG A 45 4.82 -0.80 4.59
N LEU A 46 3.75 -1.58 4.73
CA LEU A 46 3.33 -2.13 6.01
C LEU A 46 3.11 -3.64 5.95
N THR A 47 2.34 -4.12 4.97
CA THR A 47 1.92 -5.52 4.95
C THR A 47 2.97 -6.44 4.34
N LEU A 48 3.38 -7.43 5.13
CA LEU A 48 4.16 -8.58 4.68
C LEU A 48 3.44 -9.32 3.53
N ALA A 49 4.20 -9.94 2.64
CA ALA A 49 3.68 -10.84 1.60
C ALA A 49 2.61 -11.79 2.18
N PRO A 50 1.36 -11.78 1.67
CA PRO A 50 0.28 -12.60 2.22
C PRO A 50 0.62 -14.08 2.38
N PRO A 51 1.35 -14.74 1.44
CA PRO A 51 1.77 -16.12 1.63
C PRO A 51 2.65 -16.34 2.86
N ILE A 52 3.42 -15.34 3.28
CA ILE A 52 4.28 -15.42 4.47
C ILE A 52 3.44 -15.08 5.71
N ALA A 53 2.69 -13.98 5.68
CA ALA A 53 1.87 -13.56 6.81
C ALA A 53 0.87 -14.63 7.25
N ARG A 54 0.22 -15.33 6.30
CA ARG A 54 -0.73 -16.42 6.58
C ARG A 54 -0.11 -17.65 7.24
N ARG A 55 1.22 -17.82 7.16
CA ARG A 55 1.95 -18.93 7.80
C ARG A 55 2.45 -18.58 9.19
N LEU A 56 2.36 -17.31 9.59
CA LEU A 56 2.78 -16.85 10.91
C LEU A 56 1.58 -16.84 11.86
N PRO A 57 1.77 -17.18 13.15
CA PRO A 57 0.78 -16.88 14.18
C PRO A 57 0.62 -15.36 14.30
N ALA A 58 -0.58 -14.91 14.68
CA ALA A 58 -0.97 -13.50 14.65
C ALA A 58 0.01 -12.57 15.38
N TRP A 59 0.51 -12.98 16.54
CA TRP A 59 1.46 -12.20 17.34
C TRP A 59 2.82 -12.00 16.66
N MET A 60 3.21 -12.87 15.70
CA MET A 60 4.45 -12.72 14.94
C MET A 60 4.31 -11.83 13.70
N ILE A 61 3.09 -11.50 13.25
CA ILE A 61 2.90 -10.75 12.01
C ILE A 61 3.51 -9.35 12.11
N ALA A 62 3.27 -8.65 13.22
CA ALA A 62 3.83 -7.31 13.44
C ALA A 62 5.37 -7.29 13.53
N PRO A 63 6.03 -8.09 14.41
CA PRO A 63 7.49 -8.11 14.48
C PRO A 63 8.13 -8.63 13.18
N ALA A 64 7.54 -9.65 12.53
CA ALA A 64 8.04 -10.11 11.23
C ALA A 64 7.93 -9.02 10.16
N SER A 65 6.82 -8.27 10.14
CA SER A 65 6.67 -7.14 9.23
C SER A 65 7.73 -6.07 9.52
N GLN A 66 8.00 -5.77 10.81
CA GLN A 66 9.04 -4.82 11.23
C GLN A 66 10.44 -5.24 10.76
N LEU A 67 10.82 -6.51 10.93
CA LEU A 67 12.16 -6.99 10.59
C LEU A 67 12.33 -7.23 9.07
N LEU A 68 11.31 -7.80 8.42
CA LEU A 68 11.38 -8.24 7.03
C LEU A 68 10.86 -7.16 6.07
N HIS A 69 11.42 -5.95 6.17
CA HIS A 69 11.09 -4.81 5.30
C HIS A 69 11.03 -5.14 3.80
N PRO A 70 11.98 -5.89 3.21
CA PRO A 70 11.94 -6.24 1.78
C PRO A 70 10.73 -7.10 1.39
N LEU A 71 10.16 -7.84 2.33
CA LEU A 71 9.01 -8.72 2.11
C LEU A 71 7.67 -8.00 2.27
N ARG A 72 7.66 -6.68 2.53
CA ARG A 72 6.44 -5.88 2.53
C ARG A 72 6.00 -5.60 1.11
N THR A 73 4.95 -6.27 0.68
CA THR A 73 4.45 -6.24 -0.70
C THR A 73 3.31 -5.25 -0.90
N HIS A 74 2.72 -4.74 0.18
CA HIS A 74 1.64 -3.76 0.09
C HIS A 74 2.03 -2.46 0.79
N ARG A 75 1.39 -1.39 0.33
CA ARG A 75 1.52 -0.03 0.80
C ARG A 75 0.16 0.48 1.21
N LEU A 76 0.13 1.22 2.31
CA LEU A 76 -0.98 2.07 2.69
C LEU A 76 -0.61 3.52 2.37
N THR A 77 -1.43 4.19 1.58
CA THR A 77 -1.25 5.59 1.20
C THR A 77 -2.48 6.39 1.57
N TRP A 78 -2.28 7.42 2.38
CA TRP A 78 -3.26 8.46 2.62
C TRP A 78 -3.11 9.55 1.56
N VAL A 79 -4.18 9.78 0.80
CA VAL A 79 -4.29 10.81 -0.23
C VAL A 79 -5.19 11.91 0.33
N ALA A 80 -4.60 12.96 0.91
CA ALA A 80 -5.35 14.06 1.51
C ALA A 80 -5.74 15.10 0.48
N LYS A 81 -7.00 15.53 0.50
CA LYS A 81 -7.46 16.68 -0.27
C LYS A 81 -7.29 17.93 0.60
N PRO A 82 -6.55 18.95 0.14
CA PRO A 82 -6.50 20.23 0.84
C PRO A 82 -7.90 20.87 0.91
#